data_AF-B7GJW9-F1
#
_entry.id   AF-B7GJW9-F1
#
_cell.length_a   1.000
_cell.length_b   1.000
_cell.length_c   1.000
_cell.angle_alpha   90.00
_cell.angle_beta   90.00
_cell.angle_gamma   90.00
#
_symmetry.space_group_name_H-M   'P 1'
#
loop_
_entity.id
_entity.type
_entity.pdbx_description
1 polymer ?
#
loop_
_entity_poly.entity_id
_entity_poly.type
_entity_poly.pdbx_seq_one_letter_code
_entity_poly.pdbx_strand_id
1 'polypeptide(L)'
;MQIGAIVIQGENVLLIVSLLMTYVFFYYGLFVLKAERNVMDVIFNSFVYGLVIWKVSYGIVHPNVVLQNPLTLLYFNGGMVGLVLAVIFIVLYTYWQLKKQHISFDVYIRSVTPIYFGYWIVFIVVKGIEFSEHRFIWLQAAVALIFFIVSSRTKTTQKIGRLLVLFHIFSFIFSLISDKTNEATSKQSSTNVGINVGEMAPDFELMTLKGEKMKLSQFRGKKVILNFWASWCPSCRAEMPEMQRFYEQYRQHVAIVAVNLTNKEKNHQAVETFTNEKGVSFDIMLDEKGTVSKTYEVITIPTSYIIDEHGVILRKHVSPLSYDMMKRTVLSE
;
A
#
# COMPACT_ATOMS: atom_id res chain seq x y z
N MET A 1 9.17 -6.17 7.25
CA MET A 1 9.86 -7.30 7.90
C MET A 1 11.27 -6.86 8.26
N GLN A 2 11.72 -7.06 9.50
CA GLN A 2 13.06 -6.64 9.93
C GLN A 2 13.97 -7.88 9.98
N ILE A 3 15.04 -7.88 9.17
CA ILE A 3 16.07 -8.92 9.20
C ILE A 3 17.37 -8.22 9.64
N GLY A 4 17.70 -8.33 10.93
CA GLY A 4 18.84 -7.62 11.52
C GLY A 4 18.68 -6.09 11.49
N ALA A 5 19.70 -5.39 10.99
CA ALA A 5 19.70 -3.92 10.85
C ALA A 5 18.94 -3.43 9.60
N ILE A 6 18.43 -4.34 8.76
CA ILE A 6 17.78 -4.00 7.50
C ILE A 6 16.25 -4.07 7.70
N VAL A 7 15.62 -2.91 7.65
CA VAL A 7 14.15 -2.78 7.63
C VAL A 7 13.68 -2.89 6.19
N ILE A 8 13.08 -4.03 5.81
CA ILE A 8 12.46 -4.19 4.50
C ILE A 8 11.00 -3.71 4.61
N GLN A 9 10.72 -2.53 4.06
CA GLN A 9 9.37 -1.99 3.89
C GLN A 9 8.53 -2.88 2.96
N GLY A 10 7.20 -2.93 3.17
CA GLY A 10 6.29 -3.78 2.39
C GLY A 10 6.36 -3.53 0.88
N GLU A 11 6.64 -2.29 0.46
CA GLU A 11 6.82 -1.95 -0.96
C GLU A 11 8.10 -2.54 -1.57
N ASN A 12 9.19 -2.61 -0.81
CA ASN A 12 10.42 -3.27 -1.25
C ASN A 12 10.25 -4.79 -1.30
N VAL A 13 9.43 -5.36 -0.40
CA VAL A 13 9.01 -6.78 -0.50
C VAL A 13 8.22 -6.99 -1.79
N LEU A 14 7.27 -6.10 -2.11
CA LEU A 14 6.48 -6.18 -3.35
C LEU A 14 7.38 -6.15 -4.59
N LEU A 15 8.41 -5.30 -4.60
CA LEU A 15 9.40 -5.24 -5.68
C LEU A 15 10.18 -6.55 -5.81
N ILE A 16 10.73 -7.07 -4.71
CA ILE A 16 11.48 -8.34 -4.72
C ILE A 16 10.58 -9.49 -5.19
N VAL A 17 9.36 -9.57 -4.66
CA VAL A 17 8.36 -10.55 -5.08
C VAL A 17 8.03 -10.38 -6.56
N SER A 18 7.84 -9.15 -7.05
CA SER A 18 7.55 -8.90 -8.47
C SER A 18 8.69 -9.38 -9.37
N LEU A 19 9.96 -9.15 -8.99
CA LEU A 19 11.13 -9.59 -9.75
C LEU A 19 11.26 -11.12 -9.75
N LEU A 20 11.11 -11.76 -8.58
CA LEU A 20 11.08 -13.22 -8.47
C LEU A 20 9.95 -13.82 -9.31
N MET A 21 8.76 -13.22 -9.27
CA MET A 21 7.63 -13.65 -10.09
C MET A 21 7.89 -13.45 -11.58
N THR A 22 8.55 -12.36 -11.98
CA THR A 22 8.96 -12.13 -13.38
C THR A 22 9.81 -13.28 -13.88
N TYR A 23 10.78 -13.68 -13.06
CA TYR A 23 11.67 -14.78 -13.37
C TYR A 23 10.91 -16.10 -13.46
N VAL A 24 10.01 -16.39 -12.51
CA VAL A 24 9.16 -17.59 -12.56
C VAL A 24 8.29 -17.61 -13.82
N PHE A 25 7.64 -16.50 -14.15
CA PHE A 25 6.80 -16.40 -15.34
C PHE A 25 7.60 -16.45 -16.64
N PHE A 26 8.84 -15.97 -16.62
CA PHE A 26 9.76 -16.14 -17.74
C PHE A 26 10.02 -17.61 -18.04
N TYR A 27 10.37 -18.39 -17.01
CA TYR A 27 10.53 -19.85 -17.14
C TYR A 27 9.22 -20.55 -17.53
N TYR A 28 8.10 -20.15 -16.93
CA TYR A 28 6.77 -20.66 -17.31
C TYR A 28 6.48 -20.44 -18.79
N GLY A 29 6.77 -19.25 -19.32
CA GLY A 29 6.58 -18.94 -20.74
C GLY A 29 7.41 -19.82 -21.66
N LEU A 30 8.69 -20.05 -21.33
CA LEU A 30 9.58 -20.91 -22.10
C LEU A 30 9.15 -22.39 -22.07
N PHE A 31 8.89 -22.93 -20.88
CA PHE A 31 8.72 -24.38 -20.71
C PHE A 31 7.26 -24.85 -20.82
N VAL A 32 6.31 -24.05 -20.33
CA VAL A 32 4.88 -24.43 -20.29
C VAL A 32 4.14 -23.90 -21.50
N LEU A 33 4.30 -22.60 -21.81
CA LEU A 33 3.65 -22.01 -22.98
C LEU A 33 4.38 -22.35 -24.30
N LYS A 34 5.60 -22.90 -24.21
CA LYS A 34 6.49 -23.14 -25.35
C LYS A 34 6.67 -21.89 -26.21
N ALA A 35 6.70 -20.73 -25.56
CA ALA A 35 6.91 -19.45 -26.21
C ALA A 35 8.36 -19.36 -26.71
N GLU A 36 8.55 -18.68 -27.83
CA GLU A 36 9.90 -18.43 -28.35
C GLU A 36 10.70 -17.54 -27.39
N ARG A 37 11.99 -17.85 -27.26
CA ARG A 37 12.88 -17.18 -26.29
C ARG A 37 13.01 -15.68 -26.55
N ASN A 38 13.11 -15.28 -27.81
CA ASN A 38 13.12 -13.88 -28.25
C ASN A 38 11.92 -13.08 -27.70
N VAL A 39 10.70 -13.63 -27.76
CA VAL A 39 9.47 -12.98 -27.26
C VAL A 39 9.53 -12.84 -25.74
N MET A 40 9.99 -13.90 -25.06
CA MET A 40 10.14 -13.89 -23.61
C MET A 40 11.19 -12.88 -23.16
N ASP A 41 12.30 -12.76 -23.88
CA ASP A 41 13.35 -11.77 -23.62
C ASP A 41 12.80 -10.34 -23.77
N VAL A 42 11.98 -10.08 -24.80
CA VAL A 42 11.31 -8.78 -24.96
C VAL A 42 10.38 -8.48 -23.78
N ILE A 43 9.54 -9.44 -23.36
CA ILE A 43 8.63 -9.26 -22.21
C ILE A 43 9.43 -8.96 -20.93
N PHE A 44 10.44 -9.78 -20.63
CA PHE A 44 11.26 -9.66 -19.43
C PHE A 44 12.02 -8.33 -19.39
N ASN A 45 12.73 -7.98 -20.46
CA ASN A 45 13.51 -6.75 -20.52
C ASN A 45 12.63 -5.52 -20.45
N SER A 46 11.46 -5.53 -21.12
CA SER A 46 10.51 -4.41 -21.03
C SER A 46 10.10 -4.16 -19.59
N PHE A 47 9.74 -5.22 -18.86
CA PHE A 47 9.34 -5.12 -17.46
C PHE A 47 10.48 -4.64 -16.56
N VAL A 48 11.68 -5.25 -16.67
CA VAL A 48 12.84 -4.90 -15.84
C VAL A 48 13.25 -3.44 -16.06
N TYR A 49 13.34 -2.99 -17.31
CA TYR A 49 13.68 -1.59 -17.61
C TYR A 49 12.60 -0.62 -17.13
N GLY A 50 11.32 -0.98 -17.27
CA GLY A 50 10.22 -0.21 -16.71
C GLY A 50 10.33 -0.04 -15.19
N LEU A 51 10.64 -1.11 -14.45
CA LEU A 51 10.87 -1.03 -13.01
C LEU A 51 12.06 -0.14 -12.64
N VAL A 52 13.17 -0.22 -13.38
CA VAL A 52 14.33 0.63 -13.16
C VAL A 52 13.98 2.10 -13.41
N ILE A 53 13.30 2.40 -14.51
CA ILE A 53 12.87 3.77 -14.83
C ILE A 53 11.93 4.30 -13.76
N TRP A 54 10.94 3.49 -13.34
CA TRP A 54 10.06 3.86 -12.26
C TRP A 54 10.86 4.23 -11.01
N LYS A 55 11.77 3.36 -10.58
CA LYS A 55 12.53 3.58 -9.34
C LYS A 55 13.49 4.77 -9.42
N VAL A 56 14.19 4.95 -10.54
CA VAL A 56 15.18 6.02 -10.71
C VAL A 56 14.53 7.39 -10.98
N SER A 57 13.31 7.41 -11.53
CA SER A 57 12.59 8.66 -11.83
C SER A 57 12.44 9.58 -10.62
N TYR A 58 12.36 9.04 -9.40
CA TYR A 58 12.28 9.83 -8.18
C TYR A 58 13.48 10.78 -8.02
N GLY A 59 14.69 10.32 -8.37
CA GLY A 59 15.89 11.17 -8.33
C GLY A 59 15.91 12.28 -9.37
N ILE A 60 15.18 12.11 -10.47
CA ILE A 60 15.02 13.13 -11.51
C ILE A 60 13.97 14.16 -11.10
N VAL A 61 12.86 13.70 -10.52
CA VAL A 61 11.73 14.56 -10.12
C VAL A 61 12.04 15.33 -8.82
N HIS A 62 12.78 14.73 -7.89
CA HIS A 62 13.11 15.32 -6.58
C HIS A 62 14.63 15.33 -6.31
N PRO A 63 15.44 16.00 -7.15
CA PRO A 63 16.90 15.93 -7.07
C PRO A 63 17.44 16.47 -5.73
N ASN A 64 16.85 17.54 -5.21
CA ASN A 64 17.28 18.15 -3.95
C ASN A 64 17.08 17.22 -2.73
N VAL A 65 16.02 16.43 -2.73
CA VAL A 65 15.71 15.49 -1.63
C VAL A 65 16.69 14.33 -1.63
N VAL A 66 17.03 13.82 -2.83
CA VAL A 66 17.99 12.72 -2.98
C VAL A 66 19.42 13.17 -2.66
N LEU A 67 19.83 14.37 -3.06
CA LEU A 67 21.15 14.90 -2.74
C LEU A 67 21.37 15.09 -1.23
N GLN A 68 20.33 15.49 -0.50
CA GLN A 68 20.40 15.66 0.95
C GLN A 68 20.39 14.33 1.71
N ASN A 69 19.73 13.31 1.17
CA ASN A 69 19.69 11.98 1.79
C ASN A 69 19.75 10.89 0.70
N PRO A 70 20.93 10.44 0.26
CA PRO A 70 21.06 9.50 -0.86
C PRO A 70 20.43 8.13 -0.58
N LEU A 71 20.30 7.76 0.69
CA LEU A 71 19.61 6.57 1.16
C LEU A 71 18.13 6.54 0.75
N THR A 72 17.51 7.69 0.47
CA THR A 72 16.11 7.80 0.02
C THR A 72 15.83 6.98 -1.25
N LEU A 73 16.79 6.84 -2.17
CA LEU A 73 16.63 5.99 -3.37
C LEU A 73 16.34 4.50 -3.07
N LEU A 74 16.71 4.02 -1.87
CA LEU A 74 16.42 2.65 -1.44
C LEU A 74 15.00 2.50 -0.85
N TYR A 75 14.39 3.59 -0.40
CA TYR A 75 13.15 3.59 0.38
C TYR A 75 11.95 4.20 -0.35
N PHE A 76 12.14 4.94 -1.44
CA PHE A 76 11.04 5.58 -2.18
C PHE A 76 10.57 4.76 -3.39
N ASN A 77 9.26 4.78 -3.60
CA ASN A 77 8.64 4.40 -4.86
C ASN A 77 8.74 5.58 -5.85
N GLY A 78 8.79 5.30 -7.16
CA GLY A 78 8.92 6.33 -8.21
C GLY A 78 7.76 7.33 -8.31
N GLY A 79 6.79 7.23 -7.41
CA GLY A 79 5.55 7.99 -7.48
C GLY A 79 4.74 7.71 -8.76
N MET A 80 3.72 8.53 -8.96
CA MET A 80 2.84 8.45 -10.13
C MET A 80 3.56 8.90 -11.42
N VAL A 81 4.37 9.96 -11.33
CA VAL A 81 5.15 10.47 -12.47
C VAL A 81 6.09 9.40 -13.01
N GLY A 82 6.83 8.73 -12.12
CA GLY A 82 7.69 7.62 -12.49
C GLY A 82 6.95 6.47 -13.14
N LEU A 83 5.76 6.15 -12.64
CA LEU A 83 4.95 5.06 -13.17
C LEU A 83 4.51 5.38 -14.61
N VAL A 84 4.06 6.61 -14.86
CA VAL A 84 3.72 7.09 -16.20
C VAL A 84 4.93 6.99 -17.15
N LEU A 85 6.10 7.45 -16.71
CA LEU A 85 7.34 7.35 -17.48
C LEU A 85 7.71 5.89 -17.80
N ALA A 86 7.59 5.00 -16.82
CA ALA A 86 7.84 3.56 -16.99
C ALA A 86 6.88 2.93 -18.01
N VAL A 87 5.58 3.23 -17.93
CA VAL A 87 4.59 2.71 -18.88
C VAL A 87 4.87 3.19 -20.30
N ILE A 88 5.14 4.48 -20.49
CA ILE A 88 5.50 5.04 -21.80
C ILE A 88 6.73 4.32 -22.35
N PHE A 89 7.77 4.16 -21.52
CA PHE A 89 8.98 3.46 -21.94
C PHE A 89 8.72 2.00 -22.32
N ILE A 90 7.98 1.25 -21.51
CA ILE A 90 7.63 -0.15 -21.77
C ILE A 90 6.98 -0.26 -23.15
N VAL A 91 5.96 0.56 -23.42
CA VAL A 91 5.22 0.53 -24.70
C VAL A 91 6.14 0.81 -25.89
N LEU A 92 6.96 1.87 -25.80
CA LEU A 92 7.86 2.25 -26.89
C LEU A 92 8.97 1.20 -27.11
N TYR A 93 9.59 0.72 -26.03
CA TYR A 93 10.64 -0.29 -26.08
C TYR A 93 10.11 -1.62 -26.63
N THR A 94 8.96 -2.10 -26.13
CA THR A 94 8.32 -3.32 -26.64
C THR A 94 8.00 -3.17 -28.12
N TYR A 95 7.33 -2.08 -28.53
CA TYR A 95 6.98 -1.85 -29.94
C TYR A 95 8.22 -1.88 -30.85
N TRP A 96 9.29 -1.18 -30.44
CA TRP A 96 10.53 -1.15 -31.20
C TRP A 96 11.20 -2.53 -31.30
N GLN A 97 11.23 -3.29 -30.20
CA GLN A 97 11.83 -4.64 -30.19
C GLN A 97 11.03 -5.65 -30.99
N LEU A 98 9.69 -5.61 -30.93
CA LEU A 98 8.84 -6.49 -31.74
C LEU A 98 9.12 -6.28 -33.23
N LYS A 99 9.25 -5.01 -33.66
CA LYS A 99 9.61 -4.68 -35.05
C LYS A 99 11.02 -5.13 -35.40
N LYS A 100 12.00 -4.87 -34.53
CA LYS A 100 13.42 -5.21 -34.75
C LYS A 100 13.65 -6.72 -34.86
N GLN A 101 12.94 -7.51 -34.07
CA GLN A 101 13.10 -8.97 -34.02
C GLN A 101 12.08 -9.71 -34.91
N HIS A 102 11.29 -8.98 -35.70
CA HIS A 102 10.22 -9.51 -36.56
C HIS A 102 9.21 -10.41 -35.82
N ILE A 103 8.95 -10.11 -34.55
CA ILE A 103 7.99 -10.85 -33.74
C ILE A 103 6.59 -10.34 -34.06
N SER A 104 5.70 -11.24 -34.48
CA SER A 104 4.30 -10.87 -34.71
C SER A 104 3.62 -10.44 -33.40
N PHE A 105 2.78 -9.41 -33.49
CA PHE A 105 2.03 -8.91 -32.34
C PHE A 105 1.13 -10.01 -31.73
N ASP A 106 0.60 -10.91 -32.56
CA ASP A 106 -0.18 -12.08 -32.12
C ASP A 106 0.60 -13.05 -31.24
N VAL A 107 1.87 -13.32 -31.56
CA VAL A 107 2.74 -14.16 -30.72
C VAL A 107 3.00 -13.45 -29.39
N TYR A 108 3.31 -12.15 -29.42
CA TYR A 108 3.55 -11.37 -28.21
C TYR A 108 2.32 -11.37 -27.28
N ILE A 109 1.12 -11.07 -27.79
CA ILE A 109 -0.11 -11.03 -26.99
C ILE A 109 -0.43 -12.39 -26.37
N ARG A 110 -0.24 -13.49 -27.12
CA ARG A 110 -0.45 -14.85 -26.62
C ARG A 110 0.52 -15.21 -25.49
N SER A 111 1.75 -14.72 -25.54
CA SER A 111 2.76 -14.98 -24.52
C SER A 111 2.60 -14.11 -23.28
N VAL A 112 2.28 -12.81 -23.44
CA VAL A 112 2.20 -11.87 -22.31
C VAL A 112 0.89 -11.99 -21.52
N THR A 113 -0.20 -12.41 -22.14
CA THR A 113 -1.52 -12.42 -21.48
C THR A 113 -1.62 -13.41 -20.31
N PRO A 114 -1.19 -14.68 -20.42
CA PRO A 114 -1.19 -15.57 -19.28
C PRO A 114 -0.26 -15.09 -18.17
N ILE A 115 0.89 -14.51 -18.53
CA ILE A 115 1.82 -13.92 -17.56
C ILE A 115 1.12 -12.80 -16.78
N TYR A 116 0.41 -11.90 -17.47
CA TYR A 116 -0.37 -10.83 -16.85
C TYR A 116 -1.38 -11.35 -15.81
N PHE A 117 -2.19 -12.36 -16.16
CA PHE A 117 -3.15 -12.94 -15.20
C PHE A 117 -2.44 -13.63 -14.03
N GLY A 118 -1.31 -14.29 -14.29
CA GLY A 118 -0.47 -14.86 -13.26
C GLY A 118 0.01 -13.82 -12.25
N TYR A 119 0.48 -12.66 -12.72
CA TYR A 119 0.83 -11.53 -11.85
C TYR A 119 -0.36 -11.02 -11.06
N TRP A 120 -1.52 -10.94 -11.70
CA TRP A 120 -2.73 -10.43 -11.06
C TRP A 120 -3.18 -11.33 -9.90
N ILE A 121 -3.09 -12.65 -10.05
CA ILE A 121 -3.34 -13.61 -8.96
C ILE A 121 -2.41 -13.33 -7.77
N VAL A 122 -1.10 -13.22 -8.03
CA VAL A 122 -0.13 -12.98 -6.94
C VAL A 122 -0.35 -11.64 -6.28
N PHE A 123 -0.59 -10.58 -7.06
CA PHE A 123 -0.91 -9.26 -6.53
C PHE A 123 -2.11 -9.32 -5.59
N ILE A 124 -3.17 -10.02 -5.98
CA ILE A 124 -4.37 -10.17 -5.17
C ILE A 124 -4.13 -11.04 -3.94
N VAL A 125 -3.36 -12.12 -4.04
CA VAL A 125 -3.02 -12.94 -2.87
C VAL A 125 -2.22 -12.11 -1.86
N VAL A 126 -1.23 -11.35 -2.32
CA VAL A 126 -0.44 -10.45 -1.45
C VAL A 126 -1.35 -9.41 -0.79
N LYS A 127 -2.26 -8.79 -1.57
CA LYS A 127 -3.24 -7.85 -1.03
C LYS A 127 -4.25 -8.51 -0.09
N GLY A 128 -4.65 -9.76 -0.35
CA GLY A 128 -5.56 -10.53 0.49
C GLY A 128 -4.93 -10.92 1.83
N ILE A 129 -3.61 -11.12 1.87
CA ILE A 129 -2.87 -11.29 3.13
C ILE A 129 -2.85 -9.98 3.92
N GLU A 130 -2.74 -8.82 3.25
CA GLU A 130 -2.74 -7.49 3.87
C GLU A 130 -4.15 -7.07 4.36
N PHE A 131 -5.20 -7.56 3.71
CA PHE A 131 -6.60 -7.17 3.92
C PHE A 131 -7.53 -8.40 4.05
N SER A 132 -7.20 -9.32 4.97
CA SER A 132 -7.82 -10.66 5.09
C SER A 132 -9.34 -10.68 5.27
N GLU A 133 -9.92 -9.62 5.82
CA GLU A 133 -11.37 -9.50 6.09
C GLU A 133 -12.21 -9.32 4.81
N HIS A 134 -11.60 -8.93 3.69
CA HIS A 134 -12.35 -8.70 2.45
C HIS A 134 -12.48 -10.01 1.65
N ARG A 135 -13.56 -10.77 1.91
CA ARG A 135 -13.95 -11.98 1.16
C ARG A 135 -13.96 -11.78 -0.36
N PHE A 136 -14.15 -10.55 -0.82
CA PHE A 136 -14.15 -10.15 -2.22
C PHE A 136 -12.79 -10.25 -2.93
N ILE A 137 -11.68 -10.05 -2.21
CA ILE A 137 -10.32 -10.15 -2.76
C ILE A 137 -10.06 -11.58 -3.23
N TRP A 138 -10.48 -12.57 -2.43
CA TRP A 138 -10.33 -13.99 -2.77
C TRP A 138 -11.19 -14.43 -3.95
N LEU A 139 -12.38 -13.84 -4.13
CA LEU A 139 -13.21 -14.07 -5.32
C LEU A 139 -12.50 -13.59 -6.59
N GLN A 140 -11.88 -12.40 -6.54
CA GLN A 140 -11.11 -11.88 -7.67
C GLN A 140 -9.89 -12.75 -7.98
N ALA A 141 -9.20 -13.28 -6.97
CA ALA A 141 -8.10 -14.24 -7.17
C ALA A 141 -8.59 -15.50 -7.90
N ALA A 142 -9.73 -16.06 -7.50
CA ALA A 142 -10.32 -17.24 -8.13
C ALA A 142 -10.70 -16.96 -9.60
N VAL A 143 -11.30 -15.81 -9.87
CA VAL A 143 -11.62 -15.38 -11.24
C VAL A 143 -10.34 -15.26 -12.06
N ALA A 144 -9.32 -14.57 -11.56
CA ALA A 144 -8.04 -14.42 -12.26
C ALA A 144 -7.35 -15.76 -12.53
N LEU A 145 -7.46 -16.73 -11.62
CA LEU A 145 -6.98 -18.09 -11.83
C LEU A 145 -7.70 -18.80 -12.98
N ILE A 146 -9.03 -18.64 -13.09
CA ILE A 146 -9.78 -19.17 -14.23
C ILE A 146 -9.29 -18.52 -15.53
N PHE A 147 -9.13 -17.19 -15.56
CA PHE A 147 -8.61 -16.48 -16.73
C PHE A 147 -7.17 -16.87 -17.09
N PHE A 148 -6.31 -17.10 -16.09
CA PHE A 148 -4.96 -17.64 -16.28
C PHE A 148 -5.00 -19.01 -16.97
N ILE A 149 -5.78 -19.96 -16.45
CA ILE A 149 -5.88 -21.31 -17.02
C ILE A 149 -6.44 -21.27 -18.45
N VAL A 150 -7.49 -20.48 -18.69
CA VAL A 150 -8.12 -20.38 -20.02
C VAL A 150 -7.19 -19.70 -21.02
N SER A 151 -6.52 -18.62 -20.63
CA SER A 151 -5.58 -17.91 -21.52
C SER A 151 -4.36 -18.76 -21.87
N SER A 152 -3.79 -19.51 -20.92
CA SER A 152 -2.67 -20.44 -21.17
C SER A 152 -2.98 -21.55 -22.16
N ARG A 153 -4.26 -21.92 -22.34
CA ARG A 153 -4.70 -22.98 -23.26
C ARG A 153 -5.19 -22.46 -24.61
N THR A 154 -5.44 -21.17 -24.73
CA THR A 154 -6.08 -20.59 -25.92
C THR A 154 -5.03 -20.22 -26.96
N LYS A 155 -5.17 -20.74 -28.19
CA LYS A 155 -4.23 -20.43 -29.29
C LYS A 155 -4.64 -19.24 -30.16
N THR A 156 -5.86 -18.72 -30.00
CA THR A 156 -6.45 -17.66 -30.84
C THR A 156 -6.37 -16.30 -30.16
N THR A 157 -5.67 -15.34 -30.75
CA THR A 157 -5.50 -13.97 -30.20
C THR A 157 -6.84 -13.26 -29.98
N GLN A 158 -7.79 -13.38 -30.92
CA GLN A 158 -9.12 -12.76 -30.79
C GLN A 158 -9.89 -13.23 -29.54
N LYS A 159 -9.79 -14.52 -29.20
CA LYS A 159 -10.42 -15.07 -27.98
C LYS A 159 -9.74 -14.55 -26.73
N ILE A 160 -8.41 -14.42 -26.74
CA ILE A 160 -7.62 -13.86 -25.63
C ILE A 160 -7.96 -12.39 -25.40
N GLY A 161 -8.07 -11.60 -26.47
CA GLY A 161 -8.47 -10.19 -26.37
C GLY A 161 -9.88 -10.03 -25.77
N ARG A 162 -10.84 -10.87 -26.17
CA ARG A 162 -12.18 -10.89 -25.57
C ARG A 162 -12.14 -11.23 -24.08
N LEU A 163 -11.32 -12.20 -23.68
CA LEU A 163 -11.15 -12.57 -22.26
C LEU A 163 -10.58 -11.41 -21.44
N LEU A 164 -9.56 -10.71 -21.93
CA LEU A 164 -9.00 -9.53 -21.26
C LEU A 164 -10.05 -8.44 -21.04
N VAL A 165 -10.84 -8.13 -22.07
CA VAL A 165 -11.91 -7.12 -21.97
C VAL A 165 -12.98 -7.56 -20.97
N LEU A 166 -13.45 -8.81 -21.04
CA LEU A 166 -14.45 -9.34 -20.12
C LEU A 166 -13.97 -9.31 -18.66
N PHE A 167 -12.71 -9.65 -18.43
CA PHE A 167 -12.11 -9.60 -17.12
C PHE A 167 -12.12 -8.17 -16.54
N HIS A 168 -11.69 -7.17 -17.32
CA HIS A 168 -11.69 -5.78 -16.85
C HIS A 168 -13.09 -5.20 -16.66
N ILE A 169 -14.04 -5.54 -17.54
CA ILE A 169 -15.46 -5.18 -17.36
C ILE A 169 -15.99 -5.79 -16.06
N PHE A 170 -15.71 -7.07 -15.81
CA PHE A 170 -16.10 -7.73 -14.57
C PHE A 170 -15.47 -7.05 -13.36
N SER A 171 -14.16 -6.80 -13.37
CA SER A 171 -13.47 -6.08 -12.28
C SER A 171 -14.05 -4.69 -12.03
N PHE A 172 -14.40 -3.94 -13.09
CA PHE A 172 -14.98 -2.61 -12.99
C PHE A 172 -16.40 -2.63 -12.43
N ILE A 173 -17.32 -3.42 -13.02
CA ILE A 173 -18.70 -3.57 -12.53
C ILE A 173 -18.68 -4.03 -11.07
N PHE A 174 -17.80 -4.97 -10.75
CA PHE A 174 -17.66 -5.49 -9.40
C PHE A 174 -17.16 -4.44 -8.40
N SER A 175 -16.22 -3.57 -8.80
CA SER A 175 -15.79 -2.42 -7.99
C SER A 175 -16.97 -1.49 -7.67
N LEU A 176 -17.83 -1.22 -8.65
CA LEU A 176 -19.02 -0.38 -8.46
C LEU A 176 -20.04 -1.01 -7.49
N ILE A 177 -20.21 -2.33 -7.54
CA ILE A 177 -21.11 -3.04 -6.62
C ILE A 177 -20.53 -3.02 -5.21
N SER A 178 -19.22 -3.25 -5.06
CA SER A 178 -18.56 -3.28 -3.76
C SER A 178 -18.72 -1.95 -3.02
N ASP A 179 -18.54 -0.82 -3.70
CA ASP A 179 -18.70 0.51 -3.09
C ASP A 179 -20.11 0.71 -2.54
N LYS A 180 -21.14 0.35 -3.34
CA LYS A 180 -22.55 0.44 -2.91
C LYS A 180 -22.86 -0.43 -1.70
N THR A 181 -22.32 -1.65 -1.62
CA THR A 181 -22.50 -2.51 -0.44
C THR A 181 -21.78 -1.97 0.78
N ASN A 182 -20.62 -1.34 0.62
CA ASN A 182 -19.87 -0.75 1.72
C ASN A 182 -20.60 0.47 2.33
N GLU A 183 -21.19 1.33 1.49
CA GLU A 183 -22.06 2.44 1.94
C GLU A 183 -23.29 1.96 2.71
N ALA A 184 -23.95 0.89 2.24
CA ALA A 184 -25.12 0.34 2.92
C ALA A 184 -24.78 -0.33 4.26
N THR A 185 -23.60 -0.96 4.36
CA THR A 185 -23.14 -1.64 5.59
C THR A 185 -22.65 -0.64 6.64
N SER A 186 -22.05 0.48 6.21
CA SER A 186 -21.61 1.58 7.10
C SER A 186 -22.76 2.13 7.97
N LYS A 187 -23.99 2.20 7.46
CA LYS A 187 -25.15 2.68 8.23
C LYS A 187 -25.68 1.69 9.29
N GLN A 188 -25.29 0.42 9.24
CA GLN A 188 -25.78 -0.62 10.16
C GLN A 188 -24.71 -1.11 11.15
N SER A 189 -23.44 -0.77 10.93
CA SER A 189 -22.29 -1.27 11.69
C SER A 189 -21.95 -0.47 12.97
N SER A 190 -22.73 0.56 13.30
CA SER A 190 -22.50 1.41 14.48
C SER A 190 -22.68 0.70 15.84
N THR A 191 -23.01 -0.60 15.88
CA THR A 191 -23.25 -1.37 17.11
C THR A 191 -22.13 -2.33 17.52
N ASN A 192 -21.19 -2.67 16.63
CA ASN A 192 -20.09 -3.58 16.97
C ASN A 192 -18.82 -2.79 17.30
N VAL A 193 -18.22 -3.06 18.47
CA VAL A 193 -16.93 -2.50 18.87
C VAL A 193 -15.81 -3.45 18.43
N GLY A 194 -14.84 -2.94 17.69
CA GLY A 194 -13.77 -3.73 17.12
C GLY A 194 -12.81 -2.90 16.26
N ILE A 195 -11.78 -3.55 15.73
CA ILE A 195 -10.65 -2.89 15.05
C ILE A 195 -10.78 -2.91 13.51
N ASN A 196 -11.88 -3.44 12.97
CA ASN A 196 -12.10 -3.54 11.54
C ASN A 196 -12.81 -2.31 10.99
N VAL A 197 -12.69 -2.10 9.68
CA VAL A 197 -13.40 -1.02 8.99
C VAL A 197 -14.91 -1.22 9.13
N GLY A 198 -15.60 -0.14 9.51
CA GLY A 198 -17.03 -0.12 9.80
C GLY A 198 -17.36 -0.36 11.28
N GLU A 199 -16.43 -0.85 12.10
CA GLU A 199 -16.66 -1.06 13.53
C GLU A 199 -16.37 0.20 14.35
N MET A 200 -16.98 0.31 15.52
CA MET A 200 -16.67 1.35 16.48
C MET A 200 -15.30 1.08 17.12
N ALA A 201 -14.40 2.06 17.01
CA ALA A 201 -13.04 1.95 17.54
C ALA A 201 -13.07 1.69 19.07
N PRO A 202 -12.32 0.70 19.58
CA PRO A 202 -12.26 0.42 21.01
C PRO A 202 -11.79 1.64 21.80
N ASP A 203 -12.60 2.10 22.76
CA ASP A 203 -12.23 3.24 23.59
C ASP A 203 -11.10 2.87 24.55
N PHE A 204 -10.30 3.86 24.93
CA PHE A 204 -9.22 3.70 25.91
C PHE A 204 -8.90 5.04 26.57
N GLU A 205 -8.24 4.97 27.72
CA GLU A 205 -7.72 6.12 28.46
C GLU A 205 -6.23 5.92 28.71
N LEU A 206 -5.41 6.91 28.37
CA LEU A 206 -3.97 6.92 28.62
C LEU A 206 -3.53 8.26 29.21
N MET A 207 -2.37 8.24 29.86
CA MET A 207 -1.67 9.46 30.24
C MET A 207 -0.99 10.05 29.01
N THR A 208 -1.05 11.37 28.85
CA THR A 208 -0.29 12.09 27.83
C THR A 208 1.13 12.37 28.32
N LEU A 209 2.02 12.70 27.39
CA LEU A 209 3.38 13.15 27.70
C LEU A 209 3.40 14.40 28.62
N LYS A 210 2.33 15.21 28.60
CA LYS A 210 2.14 16.38 29.47
C LYS A 210 1.59 16.03 30.86
N GLY A 211 1.33 14.74 31.14
CA GLY A 211 0.80 14.28 32.42
C GLY A 211 -0.73 14.41 32.55
N GLU A 212 -1.46 14.60 31.45
CA GLU A 212 -2.91 14.70 31.46
C GLU A 212 -3.55 13.36 31.10
N LYS A 213 -4.73 13.05 31.65
CA LYS A 213 -5.51 11.89 31.20
C LYS A 213 -6.32 12.25 29.98
N MET A 214 -6.23 11.42 28.94
CA MET A 214 -6.94 11.63 27.70
C MET A 214 -7.59 10.32 27.22
N LYS A 215 -8.81 10.43 26.72
CA LYS A 215 -9.62 9.32 26.20
C LYS A 215 -9.86 9.48 24.71
N LEU A 216 -9.87 8.38 23.97
CA LEU A 216 -10.18 8.44 22.54
C LEU A 216 -11.59 9.00 22.28
N SER A 217 -12.56 8.62 23.11
CA SER A 217 -13.95 9.11 23.03
C SER A 217 -14.11 10.62 23.21
N GLN A 218 -13.11 11.35 23.74
CA GLN A 218 -13.17 12.81 23.85
C GLN A 218 -13.13 13.51 22.49
N PHE A 219 -12.69 12.82 21.44
CA PHE A 219 -12.56 13.38 20.09
C PHE A 219 -13.78 13.13 19.20
N ARG A 220 -14.87 12.57 19.74
CA ARG A 220 -16.16 12.46 19.02
C ARG A 220 -16.60 13.84 18.52
N GLY A 221 -17.19 13.88 17.33
CA GLY A 221 -17.51 15.11 16.61
C GLY A 221 -16.37 15.65 15.72
N LYS A 222 -15.18 15.03 15.76
CA LYS A 222 -14.08 15.28 14.81
C LYS A 222 -13.64 13.96 14.18
N LYS A 223 -13.13 14.03 12.95
CA LYS A 223 -12.36 12.91 12.39
C LYS A 223 -11.07 12.75 13.20
N VAL A 224 -10.65 11.51 13.43
CA VAL A 224 -9.46 11.19 14.22
C VAL A 224 -8.47 10.39 13.40
N ILE A 225 -7.21 10.82 13.42
CA ILE A 225 -6.06 10.00 13.01
C ILE A 225 -5.47 9.40 14.29
N LEU A 226 -5.79 8.13 14.56
CA LEU A 226 -5.20 7.38 15.67
C LEU A 226 -3.93 6.68 15.18
N ASN A 227 -2.75 7.17 15.57
CA ASN A 227 -1.45 6.69 15.11
C ASN A 227 -0.67 5.99 16.22
N PHE A 228 -0.14 4.81 15.93
CA PHE A 228 0.72 4.05 16.84
C PHE A 228 2.17 4.10 16.37
N TRP A 229 3.08 4.53 17.24
CA TRP A 229 4.45 4.86 16.84
C TRP A 229 5.49 4.64 17.95
N ALA A 230 6.78 4.77 17.61
CA ALA A 230 7.89 4.82 18.55
C ALA A 230 9.03 5.73 18.06
N SER A 231 9.76 6.33 18.98
CA SER A 231 10.84 7.32 18.76
C SER A 231 12.03 6.76 18.00
N TRP A 232 12.31 5.46 18.18
CA TRP A 232 13.39 4.76 17.51
C TRP A 232 13.02 4.24 16.11
N CYS A 233 11.72 4.22 15.75
CA CYS A 233 11.26 3.67 14.47
C CYS A 233 11.53 4.66 13.32
N PRO A 234 12.42 4.35 12.36
CA PRO A 234 12.79 5.31 11.30
C PRO A 234 11.59 5.80 10.48
N SER A 235 10.68 4.90 10.16
CA SER A 235 9.44 5.19 9.43
C SER A 235 8.52 6.15 10.20
N CYS A 236 8.39 5.98 11.53
CA CYS A 236 7.63 6.91 12.37
C CYS A 236 8.31 8.28 12.41
N ARG A 237 9.64 8.32 12.53
CA ARG A 237 10.40 9.57 12.57
C ARG A 237 10.26 10.38 11.28
N ALA A 238 10.09 9.71 10.14
CA ALA A 238 9.83 10.35 8.85
C ALA A 238 8.38 10.83 8.69
N GLU A 239 7.41 10.14 9.30
CA GLU A 239 5.98 10.49 9.28
C GLU A 239 5.66 11.71 10.16
N MET A 240 6.31 11.84 11.32
CA MET A 240 6.00 12.85 12.33
C MET A 240 6.03 14.31 11.82
N PRO A 241 7.03 14.77 11.04
CA PRO A 241 7.02 16.12 10.47
C PRO A 241 5.85 16.36 9.50
N GLU A 242 5.47 15.34 8.71
CA GLU A 242 4.33 15.42 7.81
C GLU A 242 3.02 15.52 8.59
N MET A 243 2.87 14.74 9.67
CA MET A 243 1.74 14.81 10.59
C MET A 243 1.65 16.17 11.29
N GLN A 244 2.78 16.74 11.72
CA GLN A 244 2.83 18.08 12.33
C GLN A 244 2.37 19.15 11.35
N ARG A 245 2.83 19.10 10.09
CA ARG A 245 2.38 20.01 9.02
C ARG A 245 0.88 19.87 8.75
N PHE A 246 0.36 18.65 8.75
CA PHE A 246 -1.07 18.41 8.60
C PHE A 246 -1.86 18.97 9.79
N TYR A 247 -1.40 18.71 11.02
CA TYR A 247 -2.01 19.18 12.25
C TYR A 247 -2.16 20.71 12.28
N GLU A 248 -1.11 21.45 11.92
CA GLU A 248 -1.13 22.92 11.88
C GLU A 248 -2.27 23.47 11.01
N GLN A 249 -2.57 22.79 9.91
CA GLN A 249 -3.58 23.23 8.95
C GLN A 249 -4.99 22.74 9.27
N TYR A 250 -5.14 21.53 9.85
CA TYR A 250 -6.44 20.87 9.95
C TYR A 250 -6.93 20.60 11.39
N ARG A 251 -6.17 20.97 12.43
CA ARG A 251 -6.53 20.74 13.86
C ARG A 251 -7.92 21.20 14.32
N GLN A 252 -8.53 22.14 13.59
CA GLN A 252 -9.89 22.59 13.87
C GLN A 252 -10.93 21.50 13.57
N HIS A 253 -10.71 20.70 12.53
CA HIS A 253 -11.65 19.70 12.02
C HIS A 253 -11.20 18.25 12.28
N VAL A 254 -9.89 18.04 12.40
CA VAL A 254 -9.27 16.73 12.56
C VAL A 254 -8.44 16.69 13.83
N ALA A 255 -8.62 15.64 14.64
CA ALA A 255 -7.76 15.35 15.77
C ALA A 255 -6.67 14.35 15.36
N ILE A 256 -5.45 14.59 15.85
CA ILE A 256 -4.38 13.59 15.81
C ILE A 256 -4.22 13.04 17.22
N VAL A 257 -4.39 11.72 17.35
CA VAL A 257 -4.19 10.99 18.59
C VAL A 257 -3.00 10.06 18.38
N ALA A 258 -1.82 10.48 18.83
CA ALA A 258 -0.59 9.73 18.65
C ALA A 258 -0.28 8.90 19.90
N VAL A 259 -0.47 7.59 19.83
CA VAL A 259 -0.15 6.63 20.90
C VAL A 259 1.28 6.13 20.71
N ASN A 260 2.17 6.55 21.60
CA ASN A 260 3.52 6.03 21.67
C ASN A 260 3.52 4.65 22.34
N LEU A 261 4.22 3.68 21.74
CA LEU A 261 4.43 2.34 22.31
C LEU A 261 5.48 2.39 23.43
N THR A 262 5.15 3.07 24.53
CA THR A 262 6.11 3.45 25.57
C THR A 262 6.75 2.24 26.25
N ASN A 263 6.03 1.12 26.35
CA ASN A 263 6.58 -0.16 26.81
C ASN A 263 7.71 -0.74 25.93
N LYS A 264 7.85 -0.24 24.70
CA LYS A 264 8.90 -0.60 23.73
C LYS A 264 9.92 0.52 23.53
N GLU A 265 9.83 1.61 24.27
CA GLU A 265 10.83 2.68 24.25
C GLU A 265 12.04 2.35 25.11
N LYS A 266 13.16 3.03 24.85
CA LYS A 266 14.35 2.92 25.71
C LYS A 266 14.06 3.46 27.13
N ASN A 267 13.34 4.57 27.20
CA ASN A 267 12.85 5.23 28.41
C ASN A 267 11.88 6.37 28.01
N HIS A 268 11.18 6.96 28.98
CA HIS A 268 10.26 8.08 28.71
C HIS A 268 10.97 9.31 28.11
N GLN A 269 12.21 9.58 28.54
CA GLN A 269 12.99 10.72 28.05
C GLN A 269 13.24 10.66 26.53
N ALA A 270 13.32 9.46 25.95
CA ALA A 270 13.51 9.28 24.52
C ALA A 270 12.33 9.84 23.71
N VAL A 271 11.11 9.66 24.21
CA VAL A 271 9.89 10.19 23.58
C VAL A 271 9.92 11.71 23.63
N GLU A 272 10.14 12.27 24.82
CA GLU A 272 10.19 13.73 25.03
C GLU A 272 11.27 14.40 24.16
N THR A 273 12.49 13.85 24.19
CA THR A 273 13.62 14.36 23.40
C THR A 273 13.27 14.40 21.92
N PHE A 274 12.74 13.30 21.38
CA PHE A 274 12.37 13.23 19.98
C PHE A 274 11.27 14.23 19.62
N THR A 275 10.24 14.35 20.46
CA THR A 275 9.10 15.25 20.19
C THR A 275 9.51 16.71 20.20
N ASN A 276 10.40 17.08 21.12
CA ASN A 276 10.98 18.43 21.18
C ASN A 276 11.90 18.71 19.99
N GLU A 277 12.78 17.77 19.63
CA GLU A 277 13.66 17.89 18.46
C GLU A 277 12.89 18.05 17.13
N LYS A 278 11.73 17.42 17.02
CA LYS A 278 10.90 17.47 15.80
C LYS A 278 9.79 18.51 15.83
N GLY A 279 9.65 19.27 16.92
CA GLY A 279 8.62 20.30 17.05
C GLY A 279 7.20 19.73 16.99
N VAL A 280 7.00 18.51 17.51
CA VAL A 280 5.68 17.88 17.55
C VAL A 280 4.82 18.56 18.63
N SER A 281 3.64 19.04 18.24
CA SER A 281 2.79 19.88 19.09
C SER A 281 1.40 19.29 19.37
N PHE A 282 1.00 18.25 18.64
CA PHE A 282 -0.22 17.49 18.95
C PHE A 282 -0.01 16.58 20.16
N ASP A 283 -1.09 16.16 20.80
CA ASP A 283 -1.02 15.38 22.03
C ASP A 283 -0.54 13.95 21.76
N ILE A 284 0.36 13.50 22.64
CA ILE A 284 0.97 12.17 22.59
C ILE A 284 0.56 11.43 23.83
N MET A 285 -0.12 10.30 23.63
CA MET A 285 -0.52 9.37 24.68
C MET A 285 0.54 8.28 24.86
N LEU A 286 0.78 7.85 26.09
CA LEU A 286 1.82 6.89 26.46
C LEU A 286 1.21 5.52 26.80
N ASP A 287 1.42 4.51 25.95
CA ASP A 287 1.00 3.12 26.19
C ASP A 287 2.05 2.36 27.02
N GLU A 288 2.25 2.79 28.26
CA GLU A 288 3.26 2.24 29.18
C GLU A 288 3.10 0.75 29.45
N LYS A 289 1.86 0.24 29.41
CA LYS A 289 1.54 -1.17 29.67
C LYS A 289 1.42 -2.00 28.38
N GLY A 290 1.45 -1.38 27.21
CA GLY A 290 1.19 -2.06 25.94
C GLY A 290 -0.25 -2.56 25.78
N THR A 291 -1.18 -2.10 26.61
CA THR A 291 -2.56 -2.60 26.63
C THR A 291 -3.33 -2.10 25.42
N VAL A 292 -3.14 -0.84 25.02
CA VAL A 292 -3.88 -0.25 23.90
C VAL A 292 -3.37 -0.82 22.59
N SER A 293 -2.05 -0.87 22.41
CA SER A 293 -1.44 -1.49 21.23
C SER A 293 -1.78 -2.98 21.09
N LYS A 294 -1.96 -3.70 22.20
CA LYS A 294 -2.49 -5.08 22.17
C LYS A 294 -3.96 -5.14 21.74
N THR A 295 -4.83 -4.30 22.30
CA THR A 295 -6.25 -4.21 21.91
C THR A 295 -6.42 -3.86 20.43
N TYR A 296 -5.57 -2.98 19.91
CA TYR A 296 -5.55 -2.58 18.50
C TYR A 296 -4.72 -3.50 17.60
N GLU A 297 -4.23 -4.63 18.12
CA GLU A 297 -3.41 -5.64 17.44
C GLU A 297 -2.27 -5.03 16.61
N VAL A 298 -1.54 -4.08 17.22
CA VAL A 298 -0.45 -3.34 16.57
C VAL A 298 0.81 -4.22 16.55
N ILE A 299 1.00 -4.92 15.43
CA ILE A 299 2.18 -5.78 15.19
C ILE A 299 3.33 -4.96 14.60
N THR A 300 3.03 -3.96 13.77
CA THR A 300 4.00 -3.15 13.01
C THR A 300 3.74 -1.67 13.22
N ILE A 301 4.80 -0.85 13.19
CA ILE A 301 4.70 0.61 13.32
C ILE A 301 5.39 1.35 12.16
N PRO A 302 4.85 2.50 11.71
CA PRO A 302 3.61 3.09 12.20
C PRO A 302 2.37 2.33 11.73
N THR A 303 1.31 2.35 12.55
CA THR A 303 -0.04 1.92 12.16
C THR A 303 -1.02 3.04 12.49
N SER A 304 -1.83 3.44 11.52
CA SER A 304 -2.80 4.53 11.66
C SER A 304 -4.21 4.03 11.37
N TYR A 305 -5.16 4.37 12.26
CA TYR A 305 -6.58 4.20 12.05
C TYR A 305 -7.21 5.56 11.78
N ILE A 306 -8.04 5.64 10.75
CA ILE A 306 -8.82 6.82 10.41
C ILE A 306 -10.22 6.58 10.90
N ILE A 307 -10.68 7.41 11.82
CA ILE A 307 -11.94 7.24 12.55
C ILE A 307 -12.82 8.45 12.24
N ASP A 308 -14.10 8.21 11.99
CA ASP A 308 -15.08 9.27 11.73
C ASP A 308 -15.53 9.98 13.01
N GLU A 309 -16.38 10.99 12.85
CA GLU A 309 -16.93 11.81 13.92
C GLU A 309 -17.77 11.02 14.94
N HIS A 310 -18.33 9.88 14.54
CA HIS A 310 -19.13 8.97 15.37
C HIS A 310 -18.27 7.92 16.08
N GLY A 311 -17.01 7.78 15.67
CA GLY A 311 -16.09 6.80 16.21
C GLY A 311 -15.92 5.51 15.44
N VAL A 312 -16.44 5.46 14.22
CA VAL A 312 -16.34 4.30 13.35
C VAL A 312 -15.02 4.34 12.59
N ILE A 313 -14.33 3.20 12.53
CA ILE A 313 -13.09 3.07 11.77
C ILE A 313 -13.44 3.10 10.28
N LEU A 314 -12.96 4.12 9.57
CA LEU A 314 -13.12 4.24 8.12
C LEU A 314 -12.00 3.51 7.38
N ARG A 315 -10.75 3.62 7.85
CA ARG A 315 -9.58 2.97 7.22
C ARG A 315 -8.52 2.59 8.25
N LYS A 316 -7.70 1.59 7.89
CA LYS A 316 -6.50 1.17 8.60
C LYS A 316 -5.30 1.22 7.64
N HIS A 317 -4.21 1.82 8.08
CA HIS A 317 -2.95 1.95 7.34
C HIS A 317 -1.80 1.38 8.17
N VAL A 318 -0.98 0.52 7.57
CA VAL A 318 0.13 -0.17 8.24
C VAL A 318 1.48 0.28 7.65
N SER A 319 1.54 1.57 7.30
CA SER A 319 2.69 2.23 6.67
C SER A 319 2.66 3.73 7.01
N PRO A 320 3.79 4.45 6.88
CA PRO A 320 3.81 5.91 7.04
C PRO A 320 2.82 6.62 6.13
N LEU A 321 2.16 7.65 6.66
CA LEU A 321 1.29 8.56 5.94
C LEU A 321 2.04 9.86 5.61
N SER A 322 2.16 10.19 4.32
CA SER A 322 2.59 11.52 3.89
C SER A 322 1.47 12.53 4.08
N TYR A 323 1.78 13.82 4.04
CA TYR A 323 0.80 14.90 4.11
C TYR A 323 -0.33 14.71 3.08
N ASP A 324 0.00 14.39 1.83
CA ASP A 324 -1.00 14.19 0.77
C ASP A 324 -1.86 12.95 1.01
N MET A 325 -1.30 11.90 1.62
CA MET A 325 -2.07 10.71 2.00
C MET A 325 -3.06 11.04 3.11
N MET A 326 -2.64 11.75 4.16
CA MET A 326 -3.56 12.19 5.21
C MET A 326 -4.67 13.07 4.64
N LYS A 327 -4.33 14.02 3.77
CA LYS A 327 -5.32 14.89 3.11
C LYS A 327 -6.33 14.07 2.31
N ARG A 328 -5.87 13.15 1.46
CA ARG A 328 -6.77 12.31 0.66
C ARG A 328 -7.63 11.42 1.54
N THR A 329 -7.06 10.78 2.56
CA THR A 329 -7.80 9.78 3.33
C THR A 329 -8.79 10.41 4.32
N VAL A 330 -8.44 11.53 4.94
CA VAL A 330 -9.27 12.15 5.98
C VAL A 330 -10.30 13.10 5.38
N LEU A 331 -9.93 13.83 4.31
CA LEU A 331 -10.78 14.87 3.73
C LEU A 331 -11.56 14.40 2.49
N SER A 332 -11.35 13.18 1.98
CA SER A 332 -12.27 12.62 1.00
C SER A 332 -13.60 12.34 1.70
N GLU A 333 -14.67 12.99 1.23
CA GLU A 333 -16.05 12.70 1.58
C GLU A 333 -16.53 11.39 0.95
#